data_AF-A0A7Y2L4Q7-F1
#
_entry.id   AF-A0A7Y2L4Q7-F1
#
_cell.length_a   1.000
_cell.length_b   1.000
_cell.length_c   1.000
_cell.angle_alpha   90.00
_cell.angle_beta   90.00
_cell.angle_gamma   90.00
#
_symmetry.space_group_name_H-M   'P 1'
#
loop_
_entity.id
_entity.type
_entity.pdbx_description
1 polymer ?
#
loop_
_entity_poly.entity_id
_entity_poly.type
_entity_poly.pdbx_seq_one_letter_code
_entity_poly.pdbx_strand_id
1 'polypeptide(L)'
;SRWLQTFNPQTLPDDVAVLMIHLINPWGTAWIRRVNEDNIDLNRNFLDFSQAPPDNQAYEALHAIYTCDQLRGPHREQADARLNERVQGEGWPAVMSIVEAGQYRHPDGLFYGGNNASWSNRTLHEILREHLASASVAMCFDLHTGAGDYGHPMLLTIAQAAYPALADARQLFGPWLFTLITGADSQSATGVAATATGYASQAIIDALPRVRLMPFVI
;
A
#
# COMPACT_ATOMS: atom_id res chain seq x y z
N SER A 1 -8.94 8.60 18.26
CA SER A 1 -9.83 7.99 19.27
C SER A 1 -10.94 8.92 19.77
N ARG A 2 -10.74 10.25 19.90
CA ARG A 2 -11.76 11.18 20.43
C ARG A 2 -13.11 11.13 19.70
N TRP A 3 -13.11 11.06 18.37
CA TRP A 3 -14.35 10.95 17.59
C TRP A 3 -15.14 9.68 17.94
N LEU A 4 -14.48 8.53 18.07
CA LEU A 4 -15.11 7.26 18.45
C LEU A 4 -15.76 7.31 19.84
N GLN A 5 -15.14 8.03 20.78
CA GLN A 5 -15.70 8.19 22.12
C GLN A 5 -17.00 9.01 22.14
N THR A 6 -17.20 9.85 21.13
CA THR A 6 -18.38 10.72 20.99
C THR A 6 -19.33 10.28 19.88
N PHE A 7 -19.01 9.21 19.16
CA PHE A 7 -19.80 8.75 18.02
C PHE A 7 -21.11 8.10 18.51
N ASN A 8 -22.24 8.60 18.00
CA ASN A 8 -23.55 8.04 18.26
C ASN A 8 -24.14 7.50 16.94
N PRO A 9 -24.25 6.18 16.74
CA PRO A 9 -24.77 5.63 15.49
C PRO A 9 -26.21 6.03 15.20
N GLN A 10 -27.00 6.43 16.20
CA GLN A 10 -28.39 6.91 16.02
C GLN A 10 -28.48 8.27 15.33
N THR A 11 -27.35 8.98 15.14
CA THR A 11 -27.33 10.26 14.42
C THR A 11 -27.05 10.09 12.93
N LEU A 12 -26.79 8.87 12.45
CA LEU A 12 -26.63 8.61 11.03
C LEU A 12 -28.00 8.61 10.34
N PRO A 13 -28.09 9.11 9.09
CA PRO A 13 -29.24 8.85 8.23
C PRO A 13 -29.52 7.34 8.07
N ASP A 14 -30.78 6.98 7.84
CA ASP A 14 -31.24 5.58 7.76
C ASP A 14 -30.50 4.75 6.70
N ASP A 15 -29.96 5.38 5.66
CA ASP A 15 -29.24 4.76 4.54
C ASP A 15 -27.71 4.89 4.64
N VAL A 16 -27.19 5.35 5.78
CA VAL A 16 -25.75 5.55 6.00
C VAL A 16 -25.24 4.65 7.11
N ALA A 17 -24.13 3.97 6.84
CA ALA A 17 -23.41 3.18 7.82
C ALA A 17 -21.93 3.59 7.89
N VAL A 18 -21.30 3.36 9.05
CA VAL A 18 -19.84 3.49 9.22
C VAL A 18 -19.28 2.10 9.49
N LEU A 19 -18.43 1.62 8.58
CA LEU A 19 -17.59 0.45 8.81
C LEU A 19 -16.21 0.91 9.26
N MET A 20 -15.78 0.45 10.43
CA MET A 20 -14.44 0.72 10.92
C MET A 20 -13.65 -0.57 11.05
N ILE A 21 -12.57 -0.68 10.28
CA ILE A 21 -11.58 -1.74 10.40
C ILE A 21 -10.47 -1.21 11.30
N HIS A 22 -10.30 -1.79 12.48
CA HIS A 22 -9.31 -1.27 13.43
C HIS A 22 -7.88 -1.42 12.90
N LEU A 23 -7.51 -2.64 12.48
CA LEU A 23 -6.20 -2.98 11.94
C LEU A 23 -6.33 -4.12 10.94
N ILE A 24 -5.78 -3.95 9.73
CA ILE A 24 -5.65 -5.04 8.75
C ILE A 24 -4.31 -5.78 8.87
N ASN A 25 -3.30 -5.13 9.47
CA ASN A 25 -2.01 -5.72 9.82
C ASN A 25 -1.74 -5.64 11.34
N PRO A 26 -2.50 -6.38 12.17
CA PRO A 26 -2.34 -6.30 13.62
C PRO A 26 -0.95 -6.76 14.09
N TRP A 27 -0.35 -7.76 13.43
CA TRP A 27 1.01 -8.19 13.73
C TRP A 27 2.03 -7.08 13.45
N GLY A 28 1.98 -6.48 12.25
CA GLY A 28 2.88 -5.38 11.90
C GLY A 28 2.79 -4.23 12.89
N THR A 29 1.58 -3.84 13.30
CA THR A 29 1.38 -2.84 14.34
C THR A 29 2.01 -3.23 15.68
N ALA A 30 1.79 -4.47 16.15
CA ALA A 30 2.33 -4.94 17.43
C ALA A 30 3.87 -4.93 17.48
N TRP A 31 4.54 -5.13 16.35
CA TRP A 31 6.00 -5.19 16.24
C TRP A 31 6.64 -3.94 15.62
N ILE A 32 5.86 -2.89 15.34
CA ILE A 32 6.33 -1.67 14.65
C ILE A 32 7.00 -2.02 13.32
N ARG A 33 6.33 -2.87 12.54
CA ARG A 33 6.78 -3.36 11.24
C ARG A 33 5.78 -2.95 10.16
N ARG A 34 6.32 -2.61 8.98
CA ARG A 34 5.54 -2.40 7.77
C ARG A 34 4.88 -3.69 7.27
N VAL A 35 5.59 -4.80 7.41
CA VAL A 35 5.21 -6.13 6.92
C VAL A 35 4.34 -6.88 7.93
N ASN A 36 3.67 -7.94 7.48
CA ASN A 36 3.01 -8.91 8.38
C ASN A 36 4.02 -9.93 8.95
N GLU A 37 3.52 -10.94 9.65
CA GLU A 37 4.25 -12.06 10.27
C GLU A 37 5.10 -12.88 9.28
N ASP A 38 4.74 -12.89 8.00
CA ASP A 38 5.40 -13.63 6.93
C ASP A 38 6.40 -12.75 6.15
N ASN A 39 6.73 -11.57 6.67
CA ASN A 39 7.53 -10.54 6.00
C ASN A 39 6.88 -10.00 4.69
N ILE A 40 5.57 -10.18 4.53
CA ILE A 40 4.82 -9.69 3.38
C ILE A 40 4.46 -8.21 3.57
N ASP A 41 4.85 -7.38 2.61
CA ASP A 41 4.30 -6.04 2.43
C ASP A 41 2.88 -6.18 1.84
N LEU A 42 1.87 -5.82 2.64
CA LEU A 42 0.48 -5.95 2.22
C LEU A 42 0.15 -5.14 0.97
N ASN A 43 0.80 -3.98 0.76
CA ASN A 43 0.61 -3.17 -0.44
C ASN A 43 1.36 -3.72 -1.67
N ARG A 44 1.91 -4.93 -1.58
CA ARG A 44 2.37 -5.77 -2.70
C ARG A 44 1.60 -7.08 -2.79
N ASN A 45 0.73 -7.39 -1.82
CA ASN A 45 0.10 -8.70 -1.72
C ASN A 45 -1.30 -8.76 -2.34
N PHE A 46 -1.94 -7.63 -2.69
CA PHE A 46 -3.25 -7.64 -3.34
C PHE A 46 -3.16 -7.85 -4.86
N LEU A 47 -2.53 -8.96 -5.25
CA LEU A 47 -2.41 -9.40 -6.64
C LEU A 47 -3.41 -10.50 -7.00
N ASP A 48 -3.65 -10.67 -8.30
CA ASP A 48 -4.17 -11.92 -8.84
C ASP A 48 -3.05 -12.98 -8.89
N PHE A 49 -3.01 -13.85 -7.88
CA PHE A 49 -2.04 -14.94 -7.78
C PHE A 49 -2.25 -16.08 -8.80
N SER A 50 -3.28 -16.02 -9.65
CA SER A 50 -3.40 -16.92 -10.80
C SER A 50 -2.48 -16.52 -11.97
N GLN A 51 -1.99 -15.27 -11.96
CA GLN A 51 -1.04 -14.75 -12.94
C GLN A 51 0.39 -14.83 -12.42
N ALA A 52 1.36 -14.71 -13.34
CA ALA A 52 2.75 -14.55 -12.95
C ALA A 52 2.92 -13.24 -12.15
N PRO A 53 3.67 -13.24 -11.04
CA PRO A 53 3.89 -12.03 -10.27
C PRO A 53 4.73 -11.03 -11.10
N PRO A 54 4.61 -9.72 -10.80
CA PRO A 54 5.46 -8.69 -11.38
C PRO A 54 6.94 -9.03 -11.20
N ASP A 55 7.72 -8.88 -12.28
CA ASP A 55 9.16 -9.12 -12.25
C ASP A 55 9.92 -7.83 -11.95
N ASN A 56 10.78 -7.89 -10.94
CA ASN A 56 11.68 -6.79 -10.54
C ASN A 56 13.11 -7.30 -10.52
N GLN A 57 13.68 -7.55 -11.70
CA GLN A 57 15.03 -8.09 -11.83
C GLN A 57 16.10 -7.18 -11.24
N ALA A 58 15.86 -5.87 -11.23
CA ALA A 58 16.80 -4.90 -10.66
C ALA A 58 17.01 -5.10 -9.14
N TYR A 59 16.01 -5.67 -8.44
CA TYR A 59 16.12 -5.99 -7.02
C TYR A 59 17.20 -7.04 -6.71
N GLU A 60 17.49 -7.95 -7.63
CA GLU A 60 18.52 -8.99 -7.45
C GLU A 60 19.89 -8.39 -7.11
N ALA A 61 20.23 -7.25 -7.72
CA ALA A 61 21.47 -6.54 -7.45
C ALA A 61 21.52 -5.89 -6.05
N LEU A 62 20.36 -5.68 -5.43
CA LEU A 62 20.21 -5.02 -4.13
C LEU A 62 19.93 -6.01 -2.99
N HIS A 63 19.41 -7.21 -3.28
CA HIS A 63 18.94 -8.15 -2.27
C HIS A 63 19.99 -8.44 -1.17
N ALA A 64 21.19 -8.87 -1.57
CA ALA A 64 22.28 -9.20 -0.65
C ALA A 64 22.81 -8.02 0.17
N ILE A 65 22.54 -6.77 -0.26
CA ILE A 65 22.87 -5.57 0.52
C ILE A 65 21.93 -5.49 1.73
N TYR A 66 20.63 -5.72 1.51
CA TYR A 66 19.61 -5.60 2.55
C TYR A 66 19.49 -6.83 3.45
N THR A 67 19.92 -8.00 3.00
CA THR A 67 19.90 -9.25 3.78
C THR A 67 21.21 -9.58 4.47
N CYS A 68 22.12 -8.60 4.60
CA CYS A 68 23.29 -8.75 5.44
C CYS A 68 22.89 -9.01 6.90
N ASP A 69 23.19 -10.21 7.39
CA ASP A 69 22.85 -10.69 8.74
C ASP A 69 23.77 -10.13 9.83
N GLN A 70 24.86 -9.47 9.45
CA GLN A 70 25.81 -8.84 10.36
C GLN A 70 25.44 -7.38 10.61
N LEU A 71 25.31 -7.01 11.89
CA LEU A 71 25.07 -5.62 12.29
C LEU A 71 26.33 -4.74 12.22
N ARG A 72 27.52 -5.35 12.30
CA ARG A 72 28.84 -4.68 12.31
C ARG A 72 29.91 -5.62 11.77
N GLY A 73 31.05 -5.05 11.39
CA GLY A 73 32.23 -5.79 10.92
C GLY A 73 32.36 -5.81 9.40
N PRO A 74 33.36 -6.54 8.86
CA PRO A 74 33.77 -6.41 7.46
C PRO A 74 32.65 -6.70 6.44
N HIS A 75 31.76 -7.67 6.70
CA HIS A 75 30.67 -7.95 5.76
C HIS A 75 29.62 -6.84 5.78
N ARG A 76 29.35 -6.24 6.95
CA ARG A 76 28.46 -5.09 7.05
C ARG A 76 29.05 -3.88 6.34
N GLU A 77 30.33 -3.59 6.56
CA GLU A 77 31.05 -2.50 5.89
C GLU A 77 31.03 -2.68 4.37
N GLN A 78 31.17 -3.92 3.88
CA GLN A 78 31.05 -4.22 2.45
C GLN A 78 29.62 -3.99 1.92
N ALA A 79 28.59 -4.39 2.65
CA ALA A 79 27.20 -4.14 2.25
C ALA A 79 26.90 -2.63 2.19
N ASP A 80 27.32 -1.88 3.21
CA ASP A 80 27.15 -0.42 3.26
C ASP A 80 27.94 0.27 2.13
N ALA A 81 29.16 -0.18 1.82
CA ALA A 81 29.94 0.33 0.70
C ALA A 81 29.25 0.08 -0.65
N ARG A 82 28.71 -1.14 -0.86
CA ARG A 82 27.94 -1.47 -2.08
C ARG A 82 26.69 -0.61 -2.20
N LEU A 83 25.96 -0.37 -1.11
CA LEU A 83 24.82 0.54 -1.13
C LEU A 83 25.26 1.95 -1.53
N ASN A 84 26.33 2.47 -0.92
CA ASN A 84 26.85 3.80 -1.22
C ASN A 84 27.28 3.92 -2.68
N GLU A 85 27.95 2.92 -3.25
CA GLU A 85 28.32 2.89 -4.67
C GLU A 85 27.09 2.99 -5.57
N ARG A 86 26.03 2.23 -5.27
CA ARG A 86 24.76 2.29 -6.01
C ARG A 86 24.11 3.67 -5.91
N VAL A 87 24.07 4.24 -4.71
CA VAL A 87 23.47 5.56 -4.47
C VAL A 87 24.27 6.67 -5.16
N GLN A 88 25.60 6.58 -5.20
CA GLN A 88 26.44 7.54 -5.92
C GLN A 88 26.32 7.40 -7.44
N GLY A 89 26.14 6.18 -7.95
CA GLY A 89 26.01 5.91 -9.37
C GLY A 89 24.61 6.22 -9.95
N GLU A 90 23.55 5.87 -9.21
CA GLU A 90 22.17 5.88 -9.72
C GLU A 90 21.30 6.96 -9.05
N GLY A 91 21.71 7.46 -7.89
CA GLY A 91 20.93 8.34 -7.04
C GLY A 91 19.98 7.58 -6.11
N TRP A 92 19.78 8.12 -4.90
CA TRP A 92 18.87 7.55 -3.90
C TRP A 92 17.44 7.29 -4.43
N PRO A 93 16.81 8.22 -5.20
CA PRO A 93 15.47 7.98 -5.72
C PRO A 93 15.37 6.77 -6.66
N ALA A 94 16.41 6.49 -7.45
CA ALA A 94 16.43 5.34 -8.35
C ALA A 94 16.54 4.02 -7.57
N VAL A 95 17.43 3.96 -6.58
CA VAL A 95 17.57 2.80 -5.68
C VAL A 95 16.26 2.52 -4.95
N MET A 96 15.65 3.56 -4.38
CA MET A 96 14.36 3.43 -3.69
C MET A 96 13.23 2.99 -4.63
N SER A 97 13.19 3.51 -5.86
CA SER A 97 12.18 3.07 -6.84
C SER A 97 12.26 1.57 -7.13
N ILE A 98 13.47 1.00 -7.20
CA ILE A 98 13.67 -0.46 -7.35
C ILE A 98 13.14 -1.21 -6.12
N VAL A 99 13.51 -0.77 -4.91
CA VAL A 99 13.12 -1.44 -3.67
C VAL A 99 11.61 -1.37 -3.46
N GLU A 100 11.04 -0.18 -3.60
CA GLU A 100 9.63 0.05 -3.38
C GLU A 100 8.75 -0.51 -4.50
N ALA A 101 9.25 -0.77 -5.72
CA ALA A 101 8.46 -1.52 -6.70
C ALA A 101 7.98 -2.89 -6.16
N GLY A 102 8.69 -3.43 -5.17
CA GLY A 102 8.42 -4.71 -4.54
C GLY A 102 8.97 -5.88 -5.34
N GLN A 103 8.95 -7.06 -4.72
CA GLN A 103 9.52 -8.27 -5.31
C GLN A 103 8.86 -9.53 -4.73
N TYR A 104 9.00 -10.66 -5.42
CA TYR A 104 8.27 -11.90 -5.10
C TYR A 104 9.17 -13.15 -5.07
N ARG A 105 10.50 -12.96 -5.16
CA ARG A 105 11.49 -14.04 -5.26
C ARG A 105 12.19 -14.34 -3.94
N HIS A 106 12.37 -13.33 -3.11
CA HIS A 106 13.17 -13.35 -1.89
C HIS A 106 12.30 -13.12 -0.66
N PRO A 107 11.79 -14.18 0.02
CA PRO A 107 10.89 -14.02 1.15
C PRO A 107 11.54 -13.32 2.36
N ASP A 108 12.86 -13.30 2.45
CA ASP A 108 13.68 -12.60 3.44
C ASP A 108 14.04 -11.15 3.04
N GLY A 109 13.70 -10.75 1.82
CA GLY A 109 13.96 -9.42 1.29
C GLY A 109 12.98 -8.33 1.75
N LEU A 110 13.34 -7.08 1.50
CA LEU A 110 12.46 -5.92 1.65
C LEU A 110 11.35 -5.92 0.58
N PHE A 111 10.19 -5.35 0.94
CA PHE A 111 9.01 -5.21 0.07
C PHE A 111 8.60 -6.53 -0.64
N TYR A 112 8.77 -7.65 0.05
CA TYR A 112 8.30 -8.96 -0.42
C TYR A 112 6.77 -8.98 -0.48
N GLY A 113 6.19 -9.36 -1.61
CA GLY A 113 4.74 -9.37 -1.79
C GLY A 113 4.03 -10.70 -1.49
N GLY A 114 4.76 -11.75 -1.10
CA GLY A 114 4.19 -13.08 -0.87
C GLY A 114 3.99 -13.89 -2.16
N ASN A 115 3.85 -15.21 -2.05
CA ASN A 115 3.53 -16.08 -3.20
C ASN A 115 2.06 -16.51 -3.26
N ASN A 116 1.25 -16.07 -2.30
CA ASN A 116 -0.19 -16.29 -2.22
C ASN A 116 -0.84 -15.14 -1.43
N ALA A 117 -2.17 -15.06 -1.47
CA ALA A 117 -2.91 -14.11 -0.66
C ALA A 117 -2.60 -14.34 0.83
N SER A 118 -2.12 -13.31 1.52
CA SER A 118 -1.89 -13.36 2.97
C SER A 118 -3.21 -13.49 3.73
N TRP A 119 -3.12 -13.77 5.04
CA TRP A 119 -4.30 -13.72 5.90
C TRP A 119 -4.99 -12.35 5.84
N SER A 120 -4.23 -11.25 5.94
CA SER A 120 -4.75 -9.88 5.85
C SER A 120 -5.48 -9.60 4.54
N ASN A 121 -4.97 -10.12 3.42
CA ASN A 121 -5.64 -9.98 2.12
C ASN A 121 -7.02 -10.66 2.14
N ARG A 122 -7.07 -11.94 2.52
CA ARG A 122 -8.35 -12.69 2.58
C ARG A 122 -9.34 -12.05 3.55
N THR A 123 -8.87 -11.66 4.74
CA THR A 123 -9.69 -11.00 5.76
C THR A 123 -10.29 -9.70 5.25
N LEU A 124 -9.52 -8.87 4.53
CA LEU A 124 -10.07 -7.65 3.94
C LEU A 124 -11.20 -7.99 2.97
N HIS A 125 -10.97 -8.92 2.04
CA HIS A 125 -11.99 -9.32 1.08
C HIS A 125 -13.25 -9.90 1.74
N GLU A 126 -13.09 -10.69 2.81
CA GLU A 126 -14.22 -11.21 3.58
C GLU A 126 -15.04 -10.09 4.24
N ILE A 127 -14.38 -9.11 4.86
CA ILE A 127 -15.01 -7.92 5.44
C ILE A 127 -15.77 -7.13 4.37
N LEU A 128 -15.14 -6.87 3.22
CA LEU A 128 -15.77 -6.14 2.11
C LEU A 128 -17.02 -6.88 1.61
N ARG A 129 -16.91 -8.20 1.41
CA ARG A 129 -18.02 -9.04 0.96
C ARG A 129 -19.15 -9.07 1.98
N GLU A 130 -18.86 -9.14 3.27
CA GLU A 130 -19.88 -9.23 4.32
C GLU A 130 -20.60 -7.91 4.55
N HIS A 131 -19.87 -6.80 4.60
CA HIS A 131 -20.42 -5.53 5.06
C HIS A 131 -20.74 -4.51 3.96
N LEU A 132 -20.20 -4.68 2.74
CA LEU A 132 -20.40 -3.73 1.64
C LEU A 132 -21.19 -4.30 0.46
N ALA A 133 -21.67 -5.54 0.54
CA ALA A 133 -22.41 -6.19 -0.57
C ALA A 133 -23.69 -5.45 -1.01
N SER A 134 -24.34 -4.72 -0.10
CA SER A 134 -25.56 -3.94 -0.37
C SER A 134 -25.31 -2.44 -0.55
N ALA A 135 -24.06 -1.98 -0.46
CA ALA A 135 -23.75 -0.57 -0.60
C ALA A 135 -23.86 -0.13 -2.07
N SER A 136 -24.50 1.01 -2.32
CA SER A 136 -24.53 1.63 -3.65
C SER A 136 -23.38 2.63 -3.85
N VAL A 137 -22.95 3.27 -2.77
CA VAL A 137 -21.90 4.29 -2.73
C VAL A 137 -21.04 4.03 -1.50
N ALA A 138 -19.72 4.17 -1.62
CA ALA A 138 -18.80 4.04 -0.50
C ALA A 138 -17.66 5.05 -0.59
N MET A 139 -17.29 5.63 0.54
CA MET A 139 -16.02 6.34 0.73
C MET A 139 -15.15 5.51 1.66
N CYS A 140 -13.99 5.06 1.18
CA CYS A 140 -13.06 4.28 1.97
C CYS A 140 -11.86 5.14 2.30
N PHE A 141 -11.52 5.26 3.59
CA PHE A 141 -10.32 5.97 4.04
C PHE A 141 -9.36 4.96 4.64
N ASP A 142 -8.29 4.69 3.90
CA ASP A 142 -7.18 3.86 4.33
C ASP A 142 -6.08 4.73 4.93
N LEU A 143 -5.89 4.62 6.25
CA LEU A 143 -5.02 5.51 7.01
C LEU A 143 -3.63 4.88 7.15
N HIS A 144 -2.64 5.55 6.60
CA HIS A 144 -1.23 5.22 6.66
C HIS A 144 -0.43 6.38 7.25
N THR A 145 0.82 6.09 7.56
CA THR A 145 1.84 7.11 7.80
C THR A 145 2.98 6.82 6.84
N GLY A 146 3.49 7.83 6.13
CA GLY A 146 4.71 7.68 5.32
C GLY A 146 4.75 8.44 4.01
N ALA A 147 3.65 9.03 3.55
CA ALA A 147 3.61 9.91 2.37
C ALA A 147 3.51 11.39 2.79
N GLY A 148 4.13 12.29 2.01
CA GLY A 148 4.10 13.73 2.24
C GLY A 148 5.05 14.25 3.34
N ASP A 149 4.98 15.56 3.57
CA ASP A 149 5.79 16.24 4.58
C ASP A 149 5.36 15.84 6.00
N TYR A 150 6.33 15.83 6.92
CA TYR A 150 6.06 15.48 8.32
C TYR A 150 4.99 16.40 8.92
N GLY A 151 3.90 15.80 9.43
CA GLY A 151 2.79 16.52 10.04
C GLY A 151 1.76 17.09 9.05
N HIS A 152 1.91 16.85 7.75
CA HIS A 152 0.98 17.29 6.72
C HIS A 152 0.19 16.11 6.13
N PRO A 153 -1.14 16.04 6.31
CA PRO A 153 -1.92 14.97 5.72
C PRO A 153 -1.92 15.11 4.20
N MET A 154 -1.74 13.99 3.50
CA MET A 154 -1.81 13.94 2.04
C MET A 154 -2.97 13.04 1.66
N LEU A 155 -4.02 13.59 1.04
CA LEU A 155 -5.14 12.80 0.57
C LEU A 155 -4.84 12.29 -0.84
N LEU A 156 -4.61 10.98 -0.97
CA LEU A 156 -4.38 10.33 -2.25
C LEU A 156 -5.57 9.48 -2.67
N THR A 157 -5.70 9.26 -3.97
CA THR A 157 -6.38 8.09 -4.52
C THR A 157 -5.40 7.35 -5.42
N ILE A 158 -5.19 6.06 -5.13
CA ILE A 158 -4.21 5.22 -5.80
C ILE A 158 -4.98 4.11 -6.54
N ALA A 159 -4.81 4.05 -7.86
CA ALA A 159 -5.45 3.06 -8.70
C ALA A 159 -4.56 2.71 -9.90
N GLN A 160 -4.90 1.67 -10.65
CA GLN A 160 -4.23 1.28 -11.90
C GLN A 160 -4.84 1.97 -13.13
N ALA A 161 -6.08 2.44 -13.00
CA ALA A 161 -6.79 3.18 -14.03
C ALA A 161 -7.81 4.13 -13.40
N ALA A 162 -8.38 5.03 -14.22
CA ALA A 162 -9.51 5.84 -13.78
C ALA A 162 -10.71 4.95 -13.38
N TYR A 163 -11.23 5.15 -12.17
CA TYR A 163 -12.40 4.45 -11.66
C TYR A 163 -13.68 5.32 -11.77
N PRO A 164 -14.89 4.73 -11.80
CA PRO A 164 -16.12 5.45 -12.12
C PRO A 164 -16.40 6.69 -11.25
N ALA A 165 -16.04 6.66 -9.96
CA ALA A 165 -16.28 7.77 -9.04
C ALA A 165 -15.11 8.77 -8.92
N LEU A 166 -14.08 8.67 -9.76
CA LEU A 166 -12.91 9.56 -9.68
C LEU A 166 -13.29 11.04 -9.91
N ALA A 167 -14.25 11.30 -10.81
CA ALA A 167 -14.75 12.65 -11.03
C ALA A 167 -15.44 13.22 -9.78
N ASP A 168 -16.23 12.40 -9.07
CA ASP A 168 -16.90 12.81 -7.84
C ASP A 168 -15.88 13.08 -6.72
N ALA A 169 -14.88 12.21 -6.58
CA ALA A 169 -13.81 12.38 -5.62
C ALA A 169 -13.06 13.71 -5.84
N ARG A 170 -12.76 14.05 -7.10
CA ARG A 170 -12.16 15.34 -7.48
C ARG A 170 -13.10 16.51 -7.24
N GLN A 171 -14.40 16.35 -7.44
CA GLN A 171 -15.38 17.41 -7.15
C GLN A 171 -15.47 17.68 -5.64
N LEU A 172 -15.41 16.64 -4.81
CA LEU A 172 -15.54 16.76 -3.35
C LEU A 172 -14.29 17.37 -2.70
N PHE A 173 -13.11 16.89 -3.07
CA PHE A 173 -11.86 17.29 -2.42
C PHE A 173 -11.03 18.30 -3.21
N GLY A 174 -11.36 18.51 -4.50
CA GLY A 174 -10.72 19.51 -5.34
C GLY A 174 -9.19 19.37 -5.36
N PRO A 175 -8.45 20.47 -5.12
CA PRO A 175 -6.98 20.46 -5.18
C PRO A 175 -6.32 19.67 -4.06
N TRP A 176 -7.06 19.24 -3.03
CA TRP A 176 -6.52 18.44 -1.93
C TRP A 176 -6.33 16.97 -2.30
N LEU A 177 -6.98 16.49 -3.37
CA LEU A 177 -6.88 15.10 -3.80
C LEU A 177 -5.76 14.90 -4.83
N PHE A 178 -4.74 14.14 -4.43
CA PHE A 178 -3.69 13.68 -5.32
C PHE A 178 -4.12 12.38 -6.00
N THR A 179 -4.21 12.38 -7.33
CA THR A 179 -4.47 11.15 -8.10
C THR A 179 -3.15 10.50 -8.49
N LEU A 180 -2.93 9.25 -8.06
CA LEU A 180 -1.80 8.43 -8.49
C LEU A 180 -2.31 7.25 -9.31
N ILE A 181 -2.00 7.25 -10.62
CA ILE A 181 -2.26 6.10 -11.48
C ILE A 181 -0.97 5.28 -11.60
N THR A 182 -1.01 4.09 -11.03
CA THR A 182 0.10 3.13 -10.97
C THR A 182 0.27 2.39 -12.30
N GLY A 183 1.49 1.98 -12.58
CA GLY A 183 1.86 1.33 -13.84
C GLY A 183 3.38 1.18 -13.94
N ALA A 184 3.83 0.27 -14.80
CA ALA A 184 5.26 -0.06 -14.93
C ALA A 184 6.14 1.16 -15.24
N ASP A 185 5.61 2.13 -16.02
CA ASP A 185 6.32 3.35 -16.42
C ASP A 185 5.88 4.60 -15.62
N SER A 186 5.08 4.42 -14.57
CA SER A 186 4.57 5.54 -13.79
C SER A 186 5.63 6.09 -12.83
N GLN A 187 5.61 7.41 -12.63
CA GLN A 187 6.41 8.10 -11.62
C GLN A 187 5.51 8.77 -10.60
N SER A 188 6.00 8.95 -9.37
CA SER A 188 5.30 9.68 -8.32
C SER A 188 6.23 10.68 -7.64
N ALA A 189 5.68 11.87 -7.38
CA ALA A 189 6.27 12.87 -6.51
C ALA A 189 5.73 12.80 -5.07
N THR A 190 4.83 11.85 -4.76
CA THR A 190 4.14 11.77 -3.46
C THR A 190 4.86 10.91 -2.42
N GLY A 191 5.99 10.29 -2.79
CA GLY A 191 6.68 9.30 -1.96
C GLY A 191 6.04 7.91 -1.96
N VAL A 192 5.01 7.71 -2.79
CA VAL A 192 4.38 6.40 -3.02
C VAL A 192 4.90 5.79 -4.32
N ALA A 193 5.35 4.54 -4.30
CA ALA A 193 5.85 3.87 -5.49
C ALA A 193 4.76 3.67 -6.56
N ALA A 194 4.80 4.48 -7.61
CA ALA A 194 3.87 4.40 -8.73
C ALA A 194 4.04 3.12 -9.56
N THR A 195 5.23 2.51 -9.51
CA THR A 195 5.58 1.29 -10.23
C THR A 195 5.11 0.02 -9.53
N ALA A 196 4.73 0.12 -8.24
CA ALA A 196 4.27 -1.02 -7.49
C ALA A 196 2.85 -1.45 -7.91
N THR A 197 2.61 -2.74 -7.79
CA THR A 197 1.30 -3.37 -7.95
C THR A 197 0.93 -4.09 -6.66
N GLY A 198 -0.34 -4.45 -6.51
CA GLY A 198 -0.81 -5.13 -5.31
C GLY A 198 -1.23 -4.19 -4.18
N TYR A 199 -1.56 -2.93 -4.50
CA TYR A 199 -2.09 -1.97 -3.55
C TYR A 199 -3.49 -2.35 -3.05
N ALA A 200 -3.73 -2.15 -1.74
CA ALA A 200 -5.04 -2.40 -1.14
C ALA A 200 -6.15 -1.54 -1.77
N SER A 201 -5.85 -0.28 -2.13
CA SER A 201 -6.82 0.62 -2.76
C SER A 201 -7.37 0.09 -4.09
N GLN A 202 -6.50 -0.52 -4.92
CA GLN A 202 -6.92 -1.17 -6.17
C GLN A 202 -7.76 -2.43 -5.86
N ALA A 203 -7.35 -3.22 -4.87
CA ALA A 203 -8.09 -4.41 -4.45
C ALA A 203 -9.53 -4.10 -4.03
N ILE A 204 -9.73 -2.99 -3.31
CA ILE A 204 -11.06 -2.55 -2.87
C ILE A 204 -11.91 -2.11 -4.07
N ILE A 205 -11.31 -1.43 -5.08
CA ILE A 205 -11.99 -1.11 -6.34
C ILE A 205 -12.47 -2.38 -7.03
N ASP A 206 -11.58 -3.36 -7.19
CA ASP A 206 -11.87 -4.59 -7.93
C ASP A 206 -12.87 -5.50 -7.20
N ALA A 207 -12.85 -5.50 -5.87
CA ALA A 207 -13.79 -6.26 -5.04
C ALA A 207 -15.21 -5.69 -5.05
N LEU A 208 -15.38 -4.40 -5.40
CA LEU A 208 -16.65 -3.68 -5.33
C LEU A 208 -17.06 -3.06 -6.67
N PRO A 209 -17.11 -3.83 -7.79
CA PRO A 209 -17.26 -3.29 -9.14
C PRO A 209 -18.62 -2.63 -9.40
N ARG A 210 -19.62 -2.91 -8.55
CA ARG A 210 -20.97 -2.33 -8.64
C ARG A 210 -21.20 -1.17 -7.68
N VAL A 211 -20.25 -0.90 -6.77
CA VAL A 211 -20.33 0.19 -5.81
C VAL A 211 -19.69 1.42 -6.43
N ARG A 212 -20.34 2.58 -6.31
CA ARG A 212 -19.71 3.87 -6.63
C ARG A 212 -18.70 4.23 -5.54
N LEU A 213 -17.52 3.60 -5.62
CA LEU A 213 -16.47 3.66 -4.62
C LEU A 213 -15.51 4.82 -4.87
N MET A 214 -15.24 5.59 -3.80
CA MET A 214 -14.14 6.55 -3.72
C MET A 214 -13.11 6.04 -2.69
N PRO A 215 -12.01 5.42 -3.13
CA PRO A 215 -10.94 4.98 -2.24
C PRO A 215 -9.95 6.13 -2.03
N PHE A 216 -9.73 6.43 -0.76
CA PHE A 216 -8.80 7.44 -0.29
C PHE A 216 -7.73 6.78 0.56
N VAL A 217 -6.51 7.26 0.40
CA VAL A 217 -5.34 6.90 1.19
C VAL A 217 -4.85 8.19 1.85
N ILE A 218 -4.65 8.18 3.16
CA ILE A 218 -4.15 9.32 3.94
C ILE A 218 -2.83 8.95 4.59
#